data_AF-A0A9E0E9F4-F1
#
_entry.id   AF-A0A9E0E9F4-F1
#
_cell.length_a   1.000
_cell.length_b   1.000
_cell.length_c   1.000
_cell.angle_alpha   90.00
_cell.angle_beta   90.00
_cell.angle_gamma   90.00
#
_symmetry.space_group_name_H-M   'P 1'
#
loop_
_entity.id
_entity.type
_entity.pdbx_description
1 polymer ?
#
loop_
_entity_poly.entity_id
_entity_poly.type
_entity_poly.pdbx_seq_one_letter_code
_entity_poly.pdbx_strand_id
1 'polypeptide(L)'
;MAEGVAGEGRLHVYARTGFEALLKANHLGPEDIDYVVMSHLHSDHSGNLRVFNSAPTQIITDEREYAYAKSLTVDDRFYLRMDFDVPSSKFVTINGDDELAAGVWIIRIPGHTEGTIGLMVDTANAGTLIFTSDACYLKESYERERSEDWVTNDSNWASSMRKIKSLAQQQHATVVFGHDHETCHGEGCPIDHEGHVRTDRPYD
;
A
#
# COMPACT_ATOMS: atom_id res chain seq x y z
N MET A 1 4.31 42.44 -33.13
CA MET A 1 3.65 42.56 -31.82
C MET A 1 2.76 41.33 -31.71
N ALA A 2 3.29 40.25 -31.13
CA ALA A 2 2.58 38.99 -31.01
C ALA A 2 1.70 39.06 -29.76
N GLU A 3 0.39 38.91 -29.95
CA GLU A 3 -0.59 38.81 -28.88
C GLU A 3 -0.43 37.46 -28.17
N GLY A 4 -0.09 37.50 -26.88
CA GLY A 4 -0.03 36.33 -26.03
C GLY A 4 -1.43 35.96 -25.55
N VAL A 5 -1.91 34.78 -25.95
CA VAL A 5 -3.11 34.16 -25.37
C VAL A 5 -2.69 33.55 -24.04
N ALA A 6 -3.06 34.19 -22.93
CA ALA A 6 -2.95 33.62 -21.60
C ALA A 6 -4.03 32.53 -21.46
N GLY A 7 -3.63 31.27 -21.52
CA GLY A 7 -4.50 30.14 -21.19
C GLY A 7 -4.75 30.11 -19.69
N GLU A 8 -6.01 30.27 -19.28
CA GLU A 8 -6.45 30.02 -17.91
C GLU A 8 -6.27 28.53 -17.58
N GLY A 9 -5.18 28.19 -16.91
CA GLY A 9 -5.00 26.89 -16.30
C GLY A 9 -6.01 26.72 -15.17
N ARG A 10 -7.13 26.06 -15.44
CA ARG A 10 -8.02 25.55 -14.39
C ARG A 10 -7.27 24.45 -13.63
N LEU A 11 -6.84 24.76 -12.41
CA LEU A 11 -6.42 23.76 -11.44
C LEU A 11 -7.66 22.93 -11.08
N HIS A 12 -7.81 21.76 -11.69
CA HIS A 12 -8.77 20.77 -11.24
C HIS A 12 -8.26 20.17 -9.93
N VAL A 13 -8.61 20.81 -8.81
CA VAL A 13 -8.51 20.18 -7.49
C VAL A 13 -9.59 19.11 -7.45
N TYR A 14 -9.24 17.88 -7.83
CA TYR A 14 -10.03 16.73 -7.42
C TYR A 14 -9.96 16.70 -5.90
N ALA A 15 -11.04 17.06 -5.22
CA ALA A 15 -11.18 16.83 -3.79
C ALA A 15 -11.17 15.30 -3.60
N ARG A 16 -9.98 14.72 -3.46
CA ARG A 16 -9.88 13.32 -3.05
C ARG A 16 -10.49 13.25 -1.66
N THR A 17 -11.49 12.40 -1.49
CA THR A 17 -12.04 12.08 -0.18
C THR A 17 -10.89 11.59 0.69
N GLY A 18 -10.55 12.33 1.75
CA GLY A 18 -9.47 11.96 2.66
C GLY A 18 -9.78 10.64 3.38
N PHE A 19 -8.75 9.97 3.87
CA PHE A 19 -8.87 8.67 4.55
C PHE A 19 -9.94 8.67 5.66
N GLU A 20 -9.95 9.67 6.53
CA GLU A 20 -10.96 9.81 7.59
C GLU A 20 -12.40 9.96 7.05
N ALA A 21 -12.56 10.65 5.91
CA ALA A 21 -13.86 10.78 5.27
C ALA A 21 -14.33 9.46 4.64
N LEU A 22 -13.40 8.61 4.17
CA LEU A 22 -13.72 7.26 3.69
C LEU A 22 -14.14 6.33 4.83
N LEU A 23 -13.45 6.37 5.98
CA LEU A 23 -13.88 5.63 7.17
C LEU A 23 -15.31 6.03 7.55
N LYS A 24 -15.57 7.33 7.66
CA LYS A 24 -16.88 7.87 8.02
C LYS A 24 -17.98 7.48 7.02
N ALA A 25 -17.67 7.50 5.72
CA ALA A 25 -18.61 7.10 4.67
C ALA A 25 -19.02 5.62 4.78
N ASN A 26 -18.15 4.79 5.35
CA ASN A 26 -18.41 3.37 5.63
C ASN A 26 -18.91 3.12 7.06
N HIS A 27 -19.31 4.17 7.79
CA HIS A 27 -19.77 4.08 9.17
C HIS A 27 -18.73 3.52 10.16
N LEU A 28 -17.45 3.74 9.88
CA LEU A 28 -16.32 3.34 10.71
C LEU A 28 -15.62 4.57 11.32
N GLY A 29 -15.08 4.39 12.52
CA GLY A 29 -14.13 5.27 13.18
C GLY A 29 -12.76 4.58 13.40
N PRO A 30 -11.72 5.32 13.81
CA PRO A 30 -10.42 4.74 14.12
C PRO A 30 -10.48 3.65 15.20
N GLU A 31 -11.44 3.76 16.13
CA GLU A 31 -11.72 2.79 17.19
C GLU A 31 -12.22 1.42 16.69
N ASP A 32 -12.76 1.36 15.47
CA ASP A 32 -13.25 0.12 14.86
C ASP A 32 -12.15 -0.65 14.13
N ILE A 33 -10.94 -0.09 14.06
CA ILE A 33 -9.81 -0.68 13.32
C ILE A 33 -8.85 -1.37 14.30
N ASP A 34 -8.83 -2.70 14.26
CA ASP A 34 -7.94 -3.51 15.10
C ASP A 34 -6.47 -3.45 14.65
N TYR A 35 -6.25 -3.48 13.33
CA TYR A 35 -4.93 -3.57 12.71
C TYR A 35 -4.77 -2.58 11.57
N VAL A 36 -3.62 -1.91 11.54
CA VAL A 36 -3.15 -1.09 10.42
C VAL A 36 -1.84 -1.66 9.95
N VAL A 37 -1.83 -2.26 8.75
CA VAL A 37 -0.61 -2.84 8.15
C VAL A 37 0.06 -1.77 7.31
N MET A 38 1.26 -1.34 7.72
CA MET A 38 2.09 -0.41 6.98
C MET A 38 3.05 -1.19 6.09
N SER A 39 2.78 -1.17 4.78
CA SER A 39 3.65 -1.79 3.77
C SER A 39 5.09 -1.29 3.89
N HIS A 40 5.24 0.01 4.09
CA HIS A 40 6.46 0.73 4.45
C HIS A 40 6.08 2.12 4.99
N LEU A 41 7.07 2.93 5.38
CA LEU A 41 6.87 4.19 6.13
C LEU A 41 7.20 5.45 5.31
N HIS A 42 7.08 5.39 3.98
CA HIS A 42 6.99 6.61 3.17
C HIS A 42 5.69 7.38 3.47
N SER A 43 5.70 8.68 3.21
CA SER A 43 4.64 9.60 3.61
C SER A 43 3.28 9.34 2.96
N ASP A 44 3.24 8.83 1.74
CA ASP A 44 2.02 8.45 1.05
C ASP A 44 1.35 7.19 1.62
N HIS A 45 2.08 6.39 2.42
CA HIS A 45 1.57 5.20 3.10
C HIS A 45 1.33 5.43 4.60
N SER A 46 2.21 6.19 5.25
CA SER A 46 2.17 6.44 6.69
C SER A 46 1.48 7.74 7.11
N GLY A 47 1.14 8.62 6.15
CA GLY A 47 0.67 9.98 6.42
C GLY A 47 -0.60 10.11 7.27
N ASN A 48 -1.38 9.04 7.43
CA ASN A 48 -2.59 9.02 8.25
C ASN A 48 -2.44 8.27 9.58
N LEU A 49 -1.25 7.78 9.96
CA LEU A 49 -1.06 7.02 11.20
C LEU A 49 -1.53 7.78 12.45
N ARG A 50 -1.42 9.11 12.47
CA ARG A 50 -1.90 9.96 13.57
C ARG A 50 -3.40 9.81 13.88
N VAL A 51 -4.21 9.37 12.90
CA VAL A 51 -5.64 9.11 13.08
C VAL A 51 -5.88 8.04 14.16
N PHE A 52 -4.93 7.11 14.32
CA PHE A 52 -5.03 5.99 15.26
C PHE A 52 -4.35 6.24 16.60
N ASN A 53 -3.80 7.44 16.86
CA ASN A 53 -3.01 7.72 18.07
C ASN A 53 -3.80 7.54 19.38
N SER A 54 -5.13 7.60 19.36
CA SER A 54 -5.97 7.35 20.55
C SER A 54 -6.77 6.05 20.47
N ALA A 55 -6.61 5.29 19.38
CA ALA A 55 -7.34 4.05 19.15
C ALA A 55 -6.57 2.84 19.74
N PRO A 56 -7.24 1.72 20.03
CA PRO A 56 -6.58 0.49 20.47
C PRO A 56 -5.78 -0.21 19.35
N THR A 57 -5.82 0.30 18.13
CA THR A 57 -5.22 -0.21 16.90
C THR A 57 -3.74 -0.60 17.05
N GLN A 58 -3.40 -1.77 16.53
CA GLN A 58 -2.01 -2.22 16.36
C GLN A 58 -1.49 -1.84 14.98
N ILE A 59 -0.32 -1.20 14.93
CA ILE A 59 0.32 -0.83 13.67
C ILE A 59 1.38 -1.87 13.36
N ILE A 60 1.19 -2.62 12.28
CA ILE A 60 2.07 -3.71 11.89
C ILE A 60 3.01 -3.24 10.78
N THR A 61 4.30 -3.53 10.91
CA THR A 61 5.28 -3.29 9.85
C THR A 61 6.47 -4.23 9.99
N ASP A 62 7.39 -4.22 9.03
CA ASP A 62 8.61 -5.03 9.08
C ASP A 62 9.61 -4.50 10.11
N GLU A 63 10.35 -5.39 10.78
CA GLU A 63 11.39 -5.00 11.73
C GLU A 63 12.48 -4.10 11.12
N ARG A 64 12.83 -4.30 9.84
CA ARG A 64 13.89 -3.52 9.16
C ARG A 64 13.37 -2.15 8.75
N GLU A 65 12.12 -2.10 8.30
CA GLU A 65 11.44 -0.86 7.98
C GLU A 65 11.36 0.04 9.22
N TYR A 66 10.85 -0.52 10.33
CA TYR A 66 10.76 0.19 11.59
C TYR A 66 12.13 0.62 12.09
N ALA A 67 13.13 -0.26 12.07
CA ALA A 67 14.49 0.06 12.50
C ALA A 67 15.11 1.20 11.67
N TYR A 68 14.94 1.18 10.35
CA TYR A 68 15.42 2.24 9.47
C TYR A 68 14.72 3.57 9.79
N ALA A 69 13.39 3.61 9.83
CA ALA A 69 12.63 4.82 10.15
C ALA A 69 13.01 5.40 11.53
N LYS A 70 13.16 4.55 12.55
CA LYS A 70 13.57 5.00 13.90
C LYS A 70 15.02 5.46 13.98
N SER A 71 15.88 5.07 13.04
CA SER A 71 17.27 5.54 12.99
C SER A 71 17.40 6.98 12.47
N LEU A 72 16.39 7.48 11.77
CA LEU A 72 16.39 8.80 11.16
C LEU A 72 16.35 9.90 12.22
N THR A 73 17.27 10.87 12.12
CA THR A 73 17.28 12.08 12.96
C THR A 73 16.56 13.25 12.31
N VAL A 74 16.51 13.27 10.97
CA VAL A 74 15.80 14.21 10.11
C VAL A 74 15.06 13.42 9.02
N ASP A 75 14.12 14.08 8.32
CA ASP A 75 13.42 13.47 7.19
C ASP A 75 14.41 13.02 6.10
N ASP A 76 14.15 11.87 5.47
CA ASP A 76 14.97 11.31 4.40
C ASP A 76 14.07 10.61 3.37
N ARG A 77 14.33 10.77 2.07
CA ARG A 77 13.68 10.02 0.96
C ARG A 77 12.21 9.61 1.24
N PHE A 78 11.33 10.59 1.43
CA PHE A 78 9.88 10.42 1.70
C PHE A 78 9.48 9.85 3.08
N TYR A 79 10.44 9.45 3.92
CA TYR A 79 10.22 9.24 5.34
C TYR A 79 10.11 10.60 6.04
N LEU A 80 8.88 11.00 6.33
CA LEU A 80 8.62 12.20 7.12
C LEU A 80 8.39 11.78 8.56
N ARG A 81 9.24 12.27 9.48
CA ARG A 81 9.15 11.90 10.90
C ARG A 81 7.79 12.18 11.49
N MET A 82 7.15 13.27 11.06
CA MET A 82 5.80 13.64 11.51
C MET A 82 4.72 12.59 11.19
N ASP A 83 4.96 11.71 10.22
CA ASP A 83 3.99 10.69 9.81
C ASP A 83 4.14 9.39 10.60
N PHE A 84 5.36 8.98 10.97
CA PHE A 84 5.59 7.72 11.71
C PHE A 84 5.98 7.87 13.19
N ASP A 85 6.49 9.03 13.65
CA ASP A 85 6.76 9.30 15.07
C ASP A 85 5.48 9.68 15.82
N VAL A 86 4.52 8.77 15.84
CA VAL A 86 3.23 8.96 16.52
C VAL A 86 3.34 8.43 17.97
N PRO A 87 3.32 9.30 19.01
CA PRO A 87 3.80 8.92 20.35
C PRO A 87 3.07 7.77 21.04
N SER A 88 1.78 7.57 20.75
CA SER A 88 0.97 6.51 21.38
C SER A 88 0.73 5.32 20.46
N SER A 89 1.31 5.33 19.25
CA SER A 89 1.18 4.24 18.29
C SER A 89 1.84 2.97 18.81
N LYS A 90 1.10 1.86 18.71
CA LYS A 90 1.57 0.53 19.11
C LYS A 90 2.11 -0.21 17.90
N PHE A 91 3.36 0.07 17.56
CA PHE A 91 4.04 -0.67 16.51
C PHE A 91 4.32 -2.12 16.96
N VAL A 92 3.90 -3.07 16.14
CA VAL A 92 4.23 -4.49 16.22
C VAL A 92 5.05 -4.82 14.98
N THR A 93 6.31 -5.19 15.20
CA THR A 93 7.22 -5.53 14.10
C THR A 93 7.19 -7.02 13.81
N ILE A 94 7.13 -7.38 12.53
CA ILE A 94 7.24 -8.76 12.07
C ILE A 94 8.61 -9.04 11.46
N ASN A 95 8.96 -10.33 11.38
CA ASN A 95 10.16 -10.79 10.70
C ASN A 95 9.87 -12.08 9.92
N GLY A 96 9.64 -11.90 8.63
CA GLY A 96 9.27 -12.99 7.73
C GLY A 96 7.85 -12.80 7.20
N ASP A 97 7.39 -13.82 6.48
CA ASP A 97 5.99 -13.94 6.11
C ASP A 97 5.22 -14.50 7.30
N ASP A 98 4.01 -14.00 7.55
CA ASP A 98 3.19 -14.45 8.68
C ASP A 98 1.70 -14.33 8.35
N GLU A 99 0.87 -15.17 9.00
CA GLU A 99 -0.58 -15.09 8.89
C GLU A 99 -1.12 -14.17 9.98
N LEU A 100 -1.61 -12.99 9.57
CA LEU A 100 -2.16 -12.00 10.48
C LEU A 100 -3.53 -12.41 11.02
N ALA A 101 -4.35 -12.98 10.13
CA ALA A 101 -5.68 -13.49 10.43
C ALA A 101 -5.99 -14.61 9.42
N ALA A 102 -7.00 -15.43 9.70
CA ALA A 102 -7.41 -16.49 8.78
C ALA A 102 -7.66 -15.92 7.37
N GLY A 103 -6.87 -16.36 6.38
CA GLY A 103 -7.00 -15.86 5.02
C GLY A 103 -6.26 -14.55 4.71
N VAL A 104 -5.50 -14.00 5.67
CA VAL A 104 -4.78 -12.73 5.53
C VAL A 104 -3.31 -12.94 5.91
N TRP A 105 -2.44 -12.95 4.91
CA TRP A 105 -1.01 -13.12 5.07
C TRP A 105 -0.26 -11.85 4.77
N ILE A 106 0.75 -11.58 5.58
CA ILE A 106 1.78 -10.60 5.30
C ILE A 106 2.92 -11.31 4.57
N ILE A 107 3.35 -10.73 3.46
CA ILE A 107 4.48 -11.25 2.67
C ILE A 107 5.59 -10.22 2.60
N ARG A 108 6.81 -10.59 2.98
CA ARG A 108 7.99 -9.73 2.82
C ARG A 108 8.41 -9.66 1.36
N ILE A 109 8.53 -8.44 0.86
CA ILE A 109 8.85 -8.12 -0.52
C ILE A 109 9.80 -6.90 -0.58
N PRO A 110 10.97 -6.95 0.11
CA PRO A 110 11.88 -5.81 0.21
C PRO A 110 12.50 -5.45 -1.14
N GLY A 111 13.08 -4.26 -1.22
CA GLY A 111 13.75 -3.77 -2.42
C GLY A 111 13.42 -2.32 -2.69
N HIS A 112 12.12 -1.98 -2.67
CA HIS A 112 11.68 -0.59 -2.69
C HIS A 112 12.20 0.14 -1.45
N THR A 113 11.88 -0.37 -0.27
CA THR A 113 12.51 -0.03 1.02
C THR A 113 13.22 -1.24 1.63
N GLU A 114 13.91 -1.01 2.75
CA GLU A 114 14.61 -2.05 3.53
C GLU A 114 13.67 -3.16 4.04
N GLY A 115 12.41 -2.80 4.32
CA GLY A 115 11.43 -3.72 4.90
C GLY A 115 10.05 -3.65 4.25
N THR A 116 9.94 -3.39 2.95
CA THR A 116 8.64 -3.39 2.27
C THR A 116 7.91 -4.74 2.45
N ILE A 117 6.65 -4.68 2.89
CA ILE A 117 5.72 -5.81 2.97
C ILE A 117 4.51 -5.60 2.07
N GLY A 118 3.96 -6.70 1.59
CA GLY A 118 2.67 -6.75 0.90
C GLY A 118 1.69 -7.63 1.66
N LEU A 119 0.48 -7.72 1.13
CA LEU A 119 -0.57 -8.60 1.65
C LEU A 119 -0.96 -9.63 0.60
N MET A 120 -1.21 -10.85 1.04
CA MET A 120 -1.96 -11.85 0.28
C MET A 120 -3.26 -12.13 1.03
N VAL A 121 -4.39 -12.02 0.36
CA VAL A 121 -5.71 -12.07 0.99
C VAL A 121 -6.61 -13.01 0.21
N ASP A 122 -7.09 -14.05 0.88
CA ASP A 122 -8.14 -14.92 0.37
C ASP A 122 -9.50 -14.28 0.59
N THR A 123 -10.26 -14.15 -0.49
CA THR A 123 -11.61 -13.62 -0.46
C THR A 123 -12.59 -14.70 -0.91
N ALA A 124 -13.80 -14.70 -0.33
CA ALA A 124 -14.82 -15.67 -0.69
C ALA A 124 -15.26 -15.57 -2.16
N ASN A 125 -15.28 -14.34 -2.69
CA ASN A 125 -15.92 -14.05 -3.98
C ASN A 125 -14.92 -13.79 -5.11
N ALA A 126 -13.70 -13.34 -4.81
CA ALA A 126 -12.71 -12.97 -5.81
C ALA A 126 -11.45 -13.85 -5.82
N GLY A 127 -11.44 -14.91 -5.03
CA GLY A 127 -10.26 -15.74 -4.83
C GLY A 127 -9.15 -14.99 -4.09
N THR A 128 -7.91 -15.35 -4.38
CA THR A 128 -6.73 -14.77 -3.73
C THR A 128 -6.28 -13.48 -4.41
N LEU A 129 -6.04 -12.44 -3.63
CA LEU A 129 -5.47 -11.17 -4.06
C LEU A 129 -4.06 -11.00 -3.47
N ILE A 130 -3.14 -10.42 -4.24
CA ILE A 130 -1.80 -10.03 -3.75
C ILE A 130 -1.63 -8.53 -3.95
N PHE A 131 -1.57 -7.79 -2.84
CA PHE A 131 -1.29 -6.35 -2.82
C PHE A 131 0.21 -6.12 -2.68
N THR A 132 0.84 -5.58 -3.71
CA THR A 132 2.30 -5.41 -3.73
C THR A 132 2.77 -4.12 -3.07
N SER A 133 1.86 -3.17 -2.84
CA SER A 133 2.23 -1.78 -2.54
C SER A 133 3.35 -1.34 -3.50
N ASP A 134 4.39 -0.71 -2.97
CA ASP A 134 5.44 -0.07 -3.75
C ASP A 134 6.58 -1.04 -4.08
N ALA A 135 6.48 -2.30 -3.69
CA ALA A 135 7.36 -3.32 -4.28
C ALA A 135 7.15 -3.40 -5.80
N CYS A 136 5.95 -3.10 -6.30
CA CYS A 136 5.71 -2.94 -7.73
C CYS A 136 4.63 -1.89 -7.97
N TYR A 137 5.01 -0.80 -8.64
CA TYR A 137 4.12 0.36 -8.80
C TYR A 137 3.10 0.09 -9.90
N LEU A 138 3.59 -0.41 -11.02
CA LEU A 138 2.86 -0.52 -12.28
C LEU A 138 2.80 -1.97 -12.74
N LYS A 139 1.67 -2.36 -13.35
CA LYS A 139 1.52 -3.64 -14.04
C LYS A 139 2.60 -3.82 -15.12
N GLU A 140 2.95 -2.74 -15.80
CA GLU A 140 4.00 -2.74 -16.82
C GLU A 140 5.37 -3.12 -16.22
N SER A 141 5.72 -2.61 -15.02
CA SER A 141 6.95 -2.98 -14.30
C SER A 141 6.97 -4.47 -13.99
N TYR A 142 5.85 -5.01 -13.53
CA TYR A 142 5.67 -6.42 -13.24
C TYR A 142 5.83 -7.32 -14.48
N GLU A 143 5.20 -6.94 -15.59
CA GLU A 143 5.25 -7.69 -16.85
C GLU A 143 6.64 -7.68 -17.48
N ARG A 144 7.32 -6.52 -17.45
CA ARG A 144 8.65 -6.33 -18.05
C ARG A 144 9.82 -6.67 -17.12
N GLU A 145 9.54 -6.98 -15.86
CA GLU A 145 10.55 -7.25 -14.82
C GLU A 145 11.59 -6.13 -14.70
N ARG A 146 11.12 -4.90 -14.76
CA ARG A 146 11.96 -3.70 -14.64
C ARG A 146 11.61 -2.95 -13.37
N SER A 147 12.61 -2.71 -12.53
CA SER A 147 12.45 -1.87 -11.35
C SER A 147 12.15 -0.43 -11.72
N GLU A 148 11.39 0.21 -10.85
CA GLU A 148 11.25 1.66 -10.83
C GLU A 148 12.61 2.31 -10.52
N ASP A 149 12.75 3.59 -10.90
CA ASP A 149 14.02 4.33 -10.71
C ASP A 149 14.40 4.51 -9.21
N TRP A 150 13.47 4.26 -8.29
CA TRP A 150 13.62 4.48 -6.85
C TRP A 150 13.41 3.21 -6.04
N VAL A 151 14.45 2.37 -6.02
CA VAL A 151 14.55 1.22 -5.12
C VAL A 151 15.79 1.35 -4.24
N THR A 152 15.70 0.91 -3.00
CA THR A 152 16.83 0.86 -2.06
C THR A 152 17.81 -0.25 -2.44
N ASN A 153 17.32 -1.36 -3.02
CA ASN A 153 18.16 -2.49 -3.43
C ASN A 153 17.56 -3.29 -4.60
N ASP A 154 18.20 -3.24 -5.78
CA ASP A 154 17.76 -3.94 -6.99
C ASP A 154 17.71 -5.47 -6.86
N SER A 155 18.67 -6.07 -6.14
CA SER A 155 18.74 -7.53 -5.99
C SER A 155 17.60 -8.07 -5.12
N ASN A 156 17.29 -7.35 -4.04
CA ASN A 156 16.14 -7.63 -3.20
C ASN A 156 14.85 -7.43 -4.00
N TRP A 157 14.73 -6.31 -4.72
CA TRP A 157 13.56 -6.04 -5.57
C TRP A 157 13.33 -7.16 -6.59
N ALA A 158 14.35 -7.59 -7.32
CA ALA A 158 14.25 -8.66 -8.30
C ALA A 158 13.85 -10.01 -7.65
N SER A 159 14.33 -10.27 -6.44
CA SER A 159 13.93 -11.46 -5.67
C SER A 159 12.48 -11.38 -5.20
N SER A 160 12.03 -10.19 -4.79
CA SER A 160 10.64 -9.92 -4.43
C SER A 160 9.70 -10.07 -5.63
N MET A 161 10.09 -9.61 -6.82
CA MET A 161 9.31 -9.82 -8.05
C MET A 161 9.15 -11.30 -8.38
N ARG A 162 10.23 -12.08 -8.31
CA ARG A 162 10.17 -13.54 -8.50
C ARG A 162 9.23 -14.20 -7.48
N LYS A 163 9.30 -13.78 -6.22
CA LYS A 163 8.41 -14.27 -5.16
C LYS A 163 6.95 -13.95 -5.45
N ILE A 164 6.62 -12.71 -5.80
CA ILE A 164 5.25 -12.29 -6.13
C ILE A 164 4.71 -13.11 -7.29
N LYS A 165 5.48 -13.26 -8.39
CA LYS A 165 5.10 -14.08 -9.55
C LYS A 165 4.85 -15.54 -9.17
N SER A 166 5.74 -16.12 -8.36
CA SER A 166 5.60 -17.49 -7.88
C SER A 166 4.33 -17.68 -7.05
N LEU A 167 4.05 -16.76 -6.11
CA LEU A 167 2.85 -16.82 -5.27
C LEU A 167 1.59 -16.64 -6.12
N ALA A 168 1.59 -15.66 -7.04
CA ALA A 168 0.47 -15.41 -7.94
C ALA A 168 0.14 -16.65 -8.79
N GLN A 169 1.17 -17.33 -9.30
CA GLN A 169 0.97 -18.56 -10.06
C GLN A 169 0.46 -19.72 -9.20
N GLN A 170 1.04 -19.92 -8.00
CA GLN A 170 0.70 -21.03 -7.11
C GLN A 170 -0.72 -20.92 -6.55
N GLN A 171 -1.15 -19.70 -6.22
CA GLN A 171 -2.46 -19.43 -5.63
C GLN A 171 -3.52 -19.03 -6.65
N HIS A 172 -3.16 -18.99 -7.94
CA HIS A 172 -4.01 -18.39 -8.99
C HIS A 172 -4.49 -16.98 -8.62
N ALA A 173 -3.61 -16.20 -7.99
CA ALA A 173 -3.97 -14.92 -7.39
C ALA A 173 -3.96 -13.77 -8.40
N THR A 174 -4.83 -12.80 -8.15
CA THR A 174 -4.83 -11.51 -8.86
C THR A 174 -3.87 -10.56 -8.15
N VAL A 175 -2.93 -9.96 -8.90
CA VAL A 175 -1.95 -9.00 -8.34
C VAL A 175 -2.50 -7.58 -8.47
N VAL A 176 -2.48 -6.84 -7.36
CA VAL A 176 -2.89 -5.44 -7.22
C VAL A 176 -1.66 -4.59 -6.96
N PHE A 177 -1.35 -3.69 -7.89
CA PHE A 177 -0.14 -2.86 -7.89
C PHE A 177 -0.32 -1.56 -7.09
N GLY A 178 0.78 -0.98 -6.61
CA GLY A 178 0.72 0.15 -5.67
C GLY A 178 0.21 1.47 -6.27
N HIS A 179 0.65 1.81 -7.49
CA HIS A 179 0.42 3.14 -8.10
C HIS A 179 -0.09 3.06 -9.55
N ASP A 180 -0.66 1.93 -9.94
CA ASP A 180 -1.15 1.72 -11.29
C ASP A 180 -2.57 2.26 -11.44
N HIS A 181 -2.70 3.46 -12.03
CA HIS A 181 -3.99 4.12 -12.18
C HIS A 181 -5.00 3.28 -13.00
N GLU A 182 -4.56 2.57 -14.03
CA GLU A 182 -5.46 1.73 -14.83
C GLU A 182 -5.95 0.53 -14.05
N THR A 183 -5.06 -0.08 -13.27
CA THR A 183 -5.39 -1.19 -12.35
C THR A 183 -6.22 -0.71 -11.18
N CYS A 184 -6.20 0.57 -10.77
CA CYS A 184 -6.98 1.07 -9.64
C CYS A 184 -8.30 1.74 -10.05
N HIS A 185 -8.43 2.23 -11.29
CA HIS A 185 -9.58 3.04 -11.71
C HIS A 185 -10.15 2.65 -13.08
N GLY A 186 -9.49 1.78 -13.83
CA GLY A 186 -9.92 1.35 -15.15
C GLY A 186 -10.98 0.24 -15.16
N GLU A 187 -11.42 -0.15 -16.35
CA GLU A 187 -12.34 -1.29 -16.55
C GLU A 187 -11.71 -2.62 -16.11
N GLY A 188 -10.38 -2.71 -16.10
CA GLY A 188 -9.63 -3.86 -15.59
C GLY A 188 -9.29 -3.80 -14.10
N CYS A 189 -9.78 -2.81 -13.35
CA CYS A 189 -9.51 -2.73 -11.91
C CYS A 189 -10.11 -3.94 -11.19
N PRO A 190 -9.32 -4.68 -10.38
CA PRO A 190 -9.85 -5.77 -9.59
C PRO A 190 -10.72 -5.26 -8.45
N ILE A 191 -10.82 -3.94 -8.22
CA ILE A 191 -11.68 -3.32 -7.21
C ILE A 191 -12.62 -2.31 -7.91
N ASP A 192 -13.90 -2.30 -7.59
CA ASP A 192 -14.82 -1.31 -8.14
C ASP A 192 -14.76 0.03 -7.40
N HIS A 193 -15.64 0.95 -7.79
CA HIS A 193 -15.71 2.29 -7.26
C HIS A 193 -16.33 2.35 -5.85
N GLU A 194 -16.91 1.24 -5.38
CA GLU A 194 -17.46 1.07 -4.03
C GLU A 194 -16.45 0.38 -3.09
N GLY A 195 -15.27 0.02 -3.60
CA GLY A 195 -14.23 -0.67 -2.83
C GLY A 195 -14.46 -2.18 -2.73
N HIS A 196 -15.39 -2.72 -3.50
CA HIS A 196 -15.62 -4.16 -3.60
C HIS A 196 -14.72 -4.76 -4.66
N VAL A 197 -14.26 -5.98 -4.48
CA VAL A 197 -13.52 -6.69 -5.53
C VAL A 197 -14.44 -6.94 -6.74
N ARG A 198 -13.96 -6.78 -7.97
CA ARG A 198 -14.76 -7.13 -9.13
C ARG A 198 -14.78 -8.64 -9.27
N THR A 199 -15.96 -9.22 -9.09
CA THR A 199 -16.16 -10.66 -9.23
C THR A 199 -17.30 -10.92 -10.22
N ASP A 200 -17.29 -12.09 -10.86
CA ASP A 200 -18.41 -12.56 -11.67
C ASP A 200 -19.56 -13.10 -10.80
N ARG A 201 -19.45 -13.00 -9.47
CA ARG A 201 -20.40 -13.47 -8.46
C ARG A 201 -20.98 -12.29 -7.66
N PRO A 202 -22.23 -12.40 -7.17
CA PRO A 202 -22.76 -11.41 -6.25
C PRO A 202 -22.00 -11.42 -4.93
N TYR A 203 -21.92 -10.24 -4.31
CA TYR A 203 -21.54 -10.09 -2.91
C TYR A 203 -22.67 -10.62 -2.02
N ASP A 204 -22.37 -11.58 -1.15
CA ASP A 204 -23.29 -12.10 -0.13
C ASP A 204 -23.52 -11.07 0.99
#